data_AF-A0A931WG54-F1
#
_entry.id   AF-A0A931WG54-F1
#
_cell.length_a   1.000
_cell.length_b   1.000
_cell.length_c   1.000
_cell.angle_alpha   90.00
_cell.angle_beta   90.00
_cell.angle_gamma   90.00
#
_symmetry.space_group_name_H-M   'P 1'
#
loop_
_entity.id
_entity.type
_entity.pdbx_description
1 polymer ?
#
loop_
_entity_poly.entity_id
_entity_poly.type
_entity_poly.pdbx_seq_one_letter_code
_entity_poly.pdbx_strand_id
1 'polypeptide(L)'
;MHAPAAPNVSERESWNRQKRFLLTAIAALAAGWLLTGVYFWRQNHQARADVFQERTVQEILPFEREIREVLEPLRYSGLQSIMKPGVSLALHFKERSWSLLNVRSFDSDGNVVLDERRFGACGELSTYAAGRIKKITGGRFALKFIKVGESDFFAAPAASHHALLLIDEQPPHKVYLVDPAFHRYGGIEQFLDRYFIFSVHDELPFMKTKSRGALSPVDKALPMFIKKNFMLSFSVQSINGIFDRNNYAAAWIATERGKFAGRSVLIVSKENGEVRIGDDPDLSRFLLSAKEYGELKDRLVQLFSSAEPRPLIPANQP
;
A
#
# COMPACT_ATOMS: atom_id res chain seq x y z
N MET A 1 -48.47 -50.65 -11.91
CA MET A 1 -47.86 -49.55 -11.14
C MET A 1 -48.61 -49.44 -9.82
N HIS A 2 -48.04 -49.93 -8.72
CA HIS A 2 -48.66 -49.80 -7.40
C HIS A 2 -48.32 -48.44 -6.81
N ALA A 3 -49.33 -47.64 -6.51
CA ALA A 3 -49.16 -46.40 -5.77
C ALA A 3 -48.63 -46.71 -4.36
N PRO A 4 -47.61 -46.01 -3.84
CA PRO A 4 -47.13 -46.23 -2.50
C PRO A 4 -48.25 -45.94 -1.49
N ALA A 5 -48.45 -46.85 -0.55
CA ALA A 5 -49.44 -46.70 0.51
C ALA A 5 -49.17 -45.42 1.30
N ALA A 6 -50.23 -44.65 1.56
CA ALA A 6 -50.11 -43.44 2.37
C ALA A 6 -49.62 -43.82 3.79
N PRO A 7 -48.64 -43.09 4.35
CA PRO A 7 -48.12 -43.41 5.68
C PRO A 7 -49.25 -43.29 6.71
N ASN A 8 -49.29 -44.28 7.59
CA ASN A 8 -50.25 -44.41 8.69
C ASN A 8 -50.13 -43.17 9.60
N VAL A 9 -51.24 -42.74 10.20
CA VAL A 9 -51.31 -41.57 11.11
C VAL A 9 -50.21 -41.60 12.19
N SER A 10 -49.87 -42.76 12.74
CA SER A 10 -48.81 -42.93 13.73
C SER A 10 -47.41 -42.63 13.18
N GLU A 11 -47.15 -42.93 11.91
CA GLU A 11 -45.88 -42.62 11.24
C GLU A 11 -45.74 -41.11 11.01
N ARG A 12 -46.82 -40.42 10.64
CA ARG A 12 -46.83 -38.96 10.50
C ARG A 12 -46.59 -38.25 11.84
N GLU A 13 -47.17 -38.75 12.92
CA GLU A 13 -46.95 -38.20 14.25
C GLU A 13 -45.54 -38.46 14.78
N SER A 14 -44.98 -39.64 14.52
CA SER A 14 -43.59 -39.97 14.84
C SER A 14 -42.62 -39.05 14.09
N TRP A 15 -42.84 -38.87 12.78
CA TRP A 15 -42.06 -37.99 11.93
C TRP A 15 -42.12 -36.53 12.37
N ASN A 16 -43.30 -36.04 12.75
CA ASN A 16 -43.47 -34.67 13.25
C ASN A 16 -42.77 -34.48 14.61
N ARG A 17 -42.78 -35.50 15.49
CA ARG A 17 -42.02 -35.47 16.75
C ARG A 17 -40.52 -35.43 16.51
N GLN A 18 -39.99 -36.27 15.62
CA GLN A 18 -38.57 -36.27 15.25
C GLN A 18 -38.13 -34.93 14.64
N LYS A 19 -38.94 -34.36 13.73
CA LYS A 19 -38.67 -33.03 13.16
C LYS A 19 -38.64 -31.94 14.22
N ARG A 20 -39.61 -31.91 15.13
CA ARG A 20 -39.65 -30.93 16.21
C ARG A 20 -38.40 -31.05 17.07
N PHE A 21 -38.05 -32.26 17.50
CA PHE A 21 -36.83 -32.52 18.29
C PHE A 21 -35.55 -32.06 17.58
N LEU A 22 -35.41 -32.36 16.29
CA LEU A 22 -34.25 -31.94 15.49
C LEU A 22 -34.16 -30.41 15.40
N LEU A 23 -35.28 -29.73 15.18
CA LEU A 23 -35.33 -28.27 15.12
C LEU A 23 -34.97 -27.63 16.47
N THR A 24 -35.45 -28.17 17.59
CA THR A 24 -35.04 -27.68 18.92
C THR A 24 -33.56 -27.90 19.18
N ALA A 25 -33.00 -29.04 18.78
CA ALA A 25 -31.57 -29.32 18.94
C ALA A 25 -30.70 -28.37 18.12
N ILE A 26 -31.06 -28.10 16.86
CA ILE A 26 -30.36 -27.14 16.00
C ILE A 26 -30.45 -25.72 16.58
N ALA A 27 -31.62 -25.30 17.05
CA ALA A 27 -31.80 -23.99 17.66
C ALA A 27 -30.96 -23.83 18.94
N ALA A 28 -30.90 -24.87 19.78
CA ALA A 28 -30.08 -24.88 20.99
C ALA A 28 -28.58 -24.79 20.68
N LEU A 29 -28.10 -25.51 19.65
CA LEU A 29 -26.72 -25.43 19.19
C LEU A 29 -26.39 -24.03 18.64
N ALA A 30 -27.26 -23.45 17.81
CA ALA A 30 -27.07 -22.11 17.27
C ALA A 30 -27.02 -21.05 18.38
N ALA A 31 -27.91 -21.15 19.38
CA ALA A 31 -27.89 -20.28 20.55
C ALA A 31 -26.61 -20.46 21.39
N GLY A 32 -26.15 -21.69 21.58
CA GLY A 32 -24.88 -22.00 22.24
C GLY A 32 -23.68 -21.36 21.53
N TRP A 33 -23.60 -21.48 20.21
CA TRP A 33 -22.56 -20.85 19.39
C TRP A 33 -22.62 -19.32 19.41
N LEU A 34 -23.81 -18.73 19.43
CA LEU A 34 -23.97 -17.28 19.57
C LEU A 34 -23.49 -16.81 20.94
N LEU A 35 -23.85 -17.51 22.01
CA LEU A 35 -23.46 -17.13 23.38
C LEU A 35 -21.95 -17.29 23.60
N THR A 36 -21.34 -18.37 23.09
CA THR A 36 -19.87 -18.54 23.15
C THR A 36 -19.16 -17.52 22.27
N GLY A 37 -19.68 -17.24 21.06
CA GLY A 37 -19.16 -16.20 20.19
C GLY A 37 -19.20 -14.81 20.83
N VAL A 38 -20.32 -14.44 21.47
CA VAL A 38 -20.47 -13.19 22.22
C VAL A 38 -19.56 -13.16 23.44
N TYR A 39 -19.42 -14.26 24.18
CA TYR A 39 -18.52 -14.36 25.33
C TYR A 39 -17.05 -14.17 24.93
N PHE A 40 -16.58 -14.87 23.88
CA PHE A 40 -15.23 -14.72 23.36
C PHE A 40 -15.00 -13.33 22.76
N TRP A 41 -15.98 -12.77 22.04
CA TRP A 41 -15.91 -11.40 21.54
C TRP A 41 -15.78 -10.40 22.69
N ARG A 42 -16.58 -10.56 23.76
CA ARG A 42 -16.55 -9.69 24.95
C ARG A 42 -15.25 -9.84 25.73
N GLN A 43 -14.74 -11.06 25.93
CA GLN A 43 -13.45 -11.29 26.57
C GLN A 43 -12.30 -10.73 25.74
N ASN A 44 -12.31 -10.88 24.41
CA ASN A 44 -11.28 -10.31 23.54
C ASN A 44 -11.35 -8.78 23.54
N HIS A 45 -12.55 -8.19 23.61
CA HIS A 45 -12.71 -6.74 23.75
C HIS A 45 -12.33 -6.22 25.15
N GLN A 46 -12.59 -6.96 26.23
CA GLN A 46 -12.18 -6.59 27.58
C GLN A 46 -10.66 -6.76 27.77
N ALA A 47 -10.06 -7.86 27.30
CA ALA A 47 -8.62 -8.02 27.30
C ALA A 47 -7.92 -6.93 26.48
N ARG A 48 -8.54 -6.47 25.38
CA ARG A 48 -8.07 -5.27 24.66
C ARG A 48 -8.25 -4.01 25.51
N ALA A 49 -9.43 -3.77 26.08
CA ALA A 49 -9.72 -2.57 26.87
C ALA A 49 -8.81 -2.45 28.12
N ASP A 50 -8.53 -3.54 28.81
CA ASP A 50 -7.66 -3.57 29.98
C ASP A 50 -6.18 -3.38 29.60
N VAL A 51 -5.74 -3.91 28.45
CA VAL A 51 -4.43 -3.58 27.86
C VAL A 51 -4.33 -2.11 27.43
N PHE A 52 -5.45 -1.47 27.07
CA PHE A 52 -5.50 -0.06 26.68
C PHE A 52 -5.68 0.92 27.87
N GLN A 53 -6.21 0.48 29.02
CA GLN A 53 -6.40 1.35 30.19
C GLN A 53 -5.16 1.50 31.07
N GLU A 54 -4.16 0.62 30.99
CA GLU A 54 -2.94 0.70 31.81
C GLU A 54 -1.74 1.45 31.17
N ARG A 55 -1.89 2.06 29.99
CA ARG A 55 -0.81 2.85 29.36
C ARG A 55 -1.26 4.19 28.79
N THR A 56 -1.73 5.07 29.67
CA THR A 56 -1.62 6.53 29.45
C THR A 56 -0.57 7.14 30.37
N VAL A 57 0.52 6.41 30.64
CA VAL A 57 1.80 7.09 30.80
C VAL A 57 2.11 7.64 29.42
N GLN A 58 2.00 8.96 29.24
CA GLN A 58 2.56 9.64 28.06
C GLN A 58 4.03 9.22 27.98
N GLU A 59 4.33 8.25 27.11
CA GLU A 59 5.68 7.81 26.92
C GLU A 59 6.45 8.98 26.32
N ILE A 60 7.42 9.50 27.06
CA ILE A 60 8.31 10.55 26.57
C ILE A 60 9.11 9.93 25.43
N LEU A 61 8.79 10.31 24.21
CA LEU A 61 9.48 9.82 23.02
C LEU A 61 10.89 10.42 22.98
N PRO A 62 11.94 9.61 22.80
CA PRO A 62 13.30 10.13 22.75
C PRO A 62 13.46 10.99 21.49
N PHE A 63 14.10 12.16 21.63
CA PHE A 63 14.34 13.10 20.53
C PHE A 63 13.07 13.49 19.76
N GLU A 64 11.91 13.57 20.43
CA GLU A 64 10.63 13.82 19.77
C GLU A 64 10.64 15.08 18.91
N ARG A 65 11.08 16.19 19.48
CA ARG A 65 11.12 17.48 18.80
C ARG A 65 12.02 17.41 17.57
N GLU A 66 13.24 16.92 17.75
CA GLU A 66 14.25 16.85 16.69
C GLU A 66 13.84 15.90 15.55
N ILE A 67 13.24 14.76 15.89
CA ILE A 67 12.70 13.84 14.87
C ILE A 67 11.52 14.48 14.14
N ARG A 68 10.61 15.15 14.86
CA ARG A 68 9.49 15.87 14.23
C ARG A 68 9.96 16.96 13.28
N GLU A 69 11.00 17.71 13.63
CA GLU A 69 11.63 18.72 12.74
C GLU A 69 12.18 18.10 11.45
N VAL A 70 12.68 16.86 11.49
CA VAL A 70 13.09 16.12 10.27
C VAL A 70 11.89 15.75 9.42
N LEU A 71 10.78 15.31 10.04
CA LEU A 71 9.60 14.83 9.32
C LEU A 71 8.75 15.98 8.76
N GLU A 72 8.56 17.05 9.52
CA GLU A 72 7.63 18.14 9.23
C GLU A 72 7.73 18.70 7.81
N PRO A 73 8.90 18.95 7.20
CA PRO A 73 8.95 19.48 5.84
C PRO A 73 8.64 18.43 4.77
N LEU A 74 8.77 17.13 5.07
CA LEU A 74 8.67 16.05 4.09
C LEU A 74 7.26 15.88 3.56
N ARG A 75 7.11 15.49 2.31
CA ARG A 75 5.80 15.31 1.68
C ARG A 75 5.82 14.05 0.82
N TYR A 76 4.91 13.13 1.10
CA TYR A 76 4.71 11.96 0.26
C TYR A 76 4.15 12.36 -1.09
N SER A 77 5.01 12.31 -2.11
CA SER A 77 4.64 12.55 -3.50
C SER A 77 5.79 12.11 -4.41
N GLY A 78 5.57 11.05 -5.18
CA GLY A 78 6.39 10.69 -6.33
C GLY A 78 6.01 11.46 -7.59
N LEU A 79 5.01 12.36 -7.52
CA LEU A 79 4.54 13.13 -8.67
C LEU A 79 5.67 13.98 -9.26
N GLN A 80 6.36 14.76 -8.43
CA GLN A 80 7.48 15.61 -8.84
C GLN A 80 8.55 14.77 -9.54
N SER A 81 8.82 13.57 -9.02
CA SER A 81 9.82 12.66 -9.57
C SER A 81 9.43 12.15 -10.96
N ILE A 82 8.17 11.78 -11.18
CA ILE A 82 7.73 11.33 -12.50
C ILE A 82 7.66 12.47 -13.52
N MET A 83 7.40 13.70 -13.08
CA MET A 83 7.27 14.88 -13.95
C MET A 83 8.63 15.41 -14.44
N LYS A 84 9.74 14.92 -13.88
CA LYS A 84 11.09 15.33 -14.29
C LYS A 84 11.38 15.07 -15.76
N PRO A 85 12.12 15.97 -16.42
CA PRO A 85 12.81 15.65 -17.67
C PRO A 85 13.71 14.42 -17.52
N GLY A 86 13.81 13.59 -18.55
CA GLY A 86 14.68 12.40 -18.57
C GLY A 86 14.12 11.16 -17.89
N VAL A 87 12.98 11.26 -17.19
CA VAL A 87 12.21 10.08 -16.76
C VAL A 87 11.47 9.50 -17.95
N SER A 88 11.58 8.19 -18.14
CA SER A 88 10.95 7.46 -19.23
C SER A 88 10.32 6.15 -18.76
N LEU A 89 9.37 5.64 -19.55
CA LEU A 89 8.73 4.35 -19.32
C LEU A 89 9.43 3.28 -20.17
N ALA A 90 9.79 2.16 -19.56
CA ALA A 90 10.27 0.98 -20.27
C ALA A 90 9.31 -0.20 -20.04
N LEU A 91 9.01 -0.93 -21.12
CA LEU A 91 8.09 -2.07 -21.11
C LEU A 91 8.85 -3.38 -21.29
N HIS A 92 8.63 -4.31 -20.37
CA HIS A 92 9.29 -5.62 -20.32
C HIS A 92 8.24 -6.70 -20.59
N PHE A 93 7.87 -6.87 -21.86
CA PHE A 93 6.75 -7.74 -22.27
C PHE A 93 6.92 -9.19 -21.85
N LYS A 94 8.15 -9.73 -21.97
CA LYS A 94 8.45 -11.12 -21.61
C LYS A 94 8.29 -11.35 -20.11
N GLU A 95 8.74 -10.40 -19.30
CA GLU A 95 8.69 -10.46 -17.83
C GLU A 95 7.35 -9.99 -17.25
N ARG A 96 6.41 -9.53 -18.10
CA ARG A 96 5.14 -8.91 -17.68
C ARG A 96 5.34 -7.84 -16.62
N SER A 97 6.29 -6.94 -16.86
CA SER A 97 6.62 -5.83 -15.96
C SER A 97 6.91 -4.55 -16.73
N TRP A 98 7.03 -3.45 -15.99
CA TRP A 98 7.36 -2.14 -16.52
C TRP A 98 8.25 -1.39 -15.53
N SER A 99 9.03 -0.44 -16.02
CA SER A 99 9.86 0.40 -15.17
C SER A 99 9.79 1.88 -15.53
N LEU A 100 9.82 2.73 -14.51
CA LEU A 100 10.13 4.15 -14.66
C LEU A 100 11.63 4.33 -14.48
N LEU A 101 12.32 4.76 -15.53
CA LEU A 101 13.76 5.01 -15.51
C LEU A 101 14.02 6.43 -14.98
N ASN A 102 15.17 6.62 -14.32
CA ASN A 102 15.65 7.92 -13.81
C ASN A 102 14.71 8.64 -12.83
N VAL A 103 13.77 7.94 -12.20
CA VAL A 103 12.80 8.54 -11.28
C VAL A 103 13.45 8.97 -9.97
N ARG A 104 14.53 8.29 -9.54
CA ARG A 104 15.27 8.62 -8.30
C ARG A 104 16.54 9.40 -8.59
N SER A 105 16.93 10.22 -7.62
CA SER A 105 18.15 11.03 -7.67
C SER A 105 19.04 10.73 -6.47
N PHE A 106 20.36 10.70 -6.71
CA PHE A 106 21.38 10.50 -5.69
C PHE A 106 22.45 11.59 -5.79
N ASP A 107 23.04 11.97 -4.67
CA ASP A 107 24.21 12.86 -4.63
C ASP A 107 25.51 12.08 -4.93
N SER A 108 26.64 12.79 -4.90
CA SER A 108 27.97 12.21 -5.14
C SER A 108 28.36 11.13 -4.14
N ASP A 109 27.78 11.18 -2.94
CA ASP A 109 28.06 10.25 -1.84
C ASP A 109 27.08 9.06 -1.86
N GLY A 110 26.16 9.04 -2.83
CA GLY A 110 25.16 7.99 -3.00
C GLY A 110 23.98 8.10 -2.02
N ASN A 111 23.74 9.26 -1.41
CA ASN A 111 22.56 9.52 -0.61
C ASN A 111 21.38 9.92 -1.51
N VAL A 112 20.16 9.61 -1.06
CA VAL A 112 18.94 10.04 -1.75
C VAL A 112 18.80 11.55 -1.73
N VAL A 113 18.52 12.13 -2.90
CA VAL A 113 18.18 13.55 -3.06
C VAL A 113 16.68 13.65 -3.33
N LEU A 114 15.96 14.28 -2.40
CA LEU A 114 14.52 14.52 -2.52
C LEU A 114 14.21 15.69 -3.45
N ASP A 115 13.06 15.63 -4.10
CA ASP A 115 12.57 16.67 -4.98
C ASP A 115 12.14 17.91 -4.22
N GLU A 116 12.59 19.07 -4.68
CA GLU A 116 12.47 20.33 -3.94
C GLU A 116 12.94 20.20 -2.47
N ARG A 117 13.86 19.27 -2.20
CA ARG A 117 14.37 18.91 -0.86
C ARG A 117 13.31 18.38 0.12
N ARG A 118 12.11 18.01 -0.35
CA ARG A 118 10.99 17.58 0.51
C ARG A 118 10.08 16.49 -0.05
N PHE A 119 9.99 16.32 -1.36
CA PHE A 119 9.11 15.35 -2.01
C PHE A 119 9.83 14.06 -2.36
N GLY A 120 9.14 12.94 -2.19
CA GLY A 120 9.61 11.63 -2.62
C GLY A 120 8.59 10.53 -2.34
N ALA A 121 8.86 9.34 -2.87
CA ALA A 121 8.12 8.13 -2.50
C ALA A 121 8.52 7.64 -1.10
N CYS A 122 7.73 6.74 -0.50
CA CYS A 122 7.92 6.31 0.88
C CYS A 122 9.33 5.81 1.18
N GLY A 123 9.92 4.98 0.31
CA GLY A 123 11.29 4.49 0.49
C GLY A 123 12.35 5.59 0.43
N GLU A 124 12.17 6.61 -0.41
CA GLU A 124 13.08 7.76 -0.51
C GLU A 124 12.99 8.62 0.74
N LEU A 125 11.76 8.90 1.21
CA LEU A 125 11.53 9.64 2.44
C LEU A 125 12.08 8.90 3.67
N SER A 126 11.85 7.59 3.79
CA SER A 126 12.43 6.76 4.85
C SER A 126 13.94 6.80 4.83
N THR A 127 14.57 6.67 3.66
CA THR A 127 16.03 6.69 3.55
C THR A 127 16.60 8.05 3.95
N TYR A 128 15.99 9.12 3.46
CA TYR A 128 16.40 10.49 3.77
C TYR A 128 16.25 10.80 5.27
N ALA A 129 15.12 10.42 5.87
CA ALA A 129 14.88 10.59 7.30
C ALA A 129 15.88 9.76 8.14
N ALA A 130 16.14 8.50 7.76
CA ALA A 130 17.10 7.64 8.46
C ALA A 130 18.49 8.27 8.55
N GLY A 131 19.00 8.84 7.46
CA GLY A 131 20.31 9.51 7.43
C GLY A 131 20.40 10.70 8.40
N ARG A 132 19.32 11.47 8.55
CA ARG A 132 19.25 12.62 9.48
C ARG A 132 19.06 12.20 10.92
N ILE A 133 18.14 11.28 11.17
CA ILE A 133 17.85 10.75 12.50
C ILE A 133 19.10 10.06 13.07
N LYS A 134 19.85 9.32 12.25
CA LYS A 134 21.13 8.72 12.68
C LYS A 134 22.13 9.75 13.19
N LYS A 135 22.20 10.92 12.53
CA LYS A 135 23.08 12.04 12.94
C LYS A 135 22.60 12.67 14.25
N ILE A 136 21.30 12.95 14.37
CA ILE A 136 20.70 13.56 15.57
C ILE A 136 20.88 12.67 16.81
N THR A 137 20.69 11.36 16.64
CA THR A 137 20.72 10.40 17.75
C THR A 137 22.14 9.91 18.08
N GLY A 138 23.17 10.39 17.35
CA GLY A 138 24.56 9.95 17.55
C GLY A 138 24.77 8.44 17.35
N GLY A 139 23.88 7.78 16.60
CA GLY A 139 23.91 6.33 16.42
C GLY A 139 23.42 5.52 17.63
N ARG A 140 22.77 6.14 18.63
CA ARG A 140 22.19 5.43 19.79
C ARG A 140 21.24 4.31 19.40
N PHE A 141 20.45 4.51 18.35
CA PHE A 141 19.45 3.55 17.90
C PHE A 141 19.93 2.78 16.68
N ALA A 142 19.65 1.48 16.65
CA ALA A 142 19.69 0.73 15.41
C ALA A 142 18.48 1.11 14.55
N LEU A 143 18.75 1.50 13.30
CA LEU A 143 17.73 1.85 12.32
C LEU A 143 17.49 0.67 11.39
N LYS A 144 16.22 0.25 11.27
CA LYS A 144 15.79 -0.75 10.28
C LYS A 144 14.69 -0.17 9.42
N PHE A 145 14.67 -0.54 8.16
CA PHE A 145 13.56 -0.26 7.25
C PHE A 145 12.51 -1.36 7.37
N ILE A 146 11.24 -0.98 7.37
CA ILE A 146 10.14 -1.93 7.36
C ILE A 146 9.28 -1.74 6.14
N LYS A 147 8.84 -2.85 5.57
CA LYS A 147 7.76 -2.89 4.58
C LYS A 147 6.48 -3.20 5.33
N VAL A 148 5.50 -2.30 5.23
CA VAL A 148 4.25 -2.39 5.99
C VAL A 148 3.03 -2.28 5.08
N GLY A 149 1.96 -2.97 5.45
CA GLY A 149 0.62 -2.68 4.97
C GLY A 149 0.04 -1.64 5.91
N GLU A 150 -0.40 -0.51 5.36
CA GLU A 150 -1.10 0.52 6.12
C GLU A 150 -2.58 0.42 5.73
N SER A 151 -3.43 0.14 6.71
CA SER A 151 -4.82 -0.30 6.50
C SER A 151 -5.67 0.66 5.67
N ASP A 152 -5.33 1.95 5.64
CA ASP A 152 -6.12 2.96 4.98
C ASP A 152 -5.76 3.16 3.50
N PHE A 153 -4.49 3.02 3.14
CA PHE A 153 -3.99 3.36 1.81
C PHE A 153 -3.18 2.26 1.11
N PHE A 154 -2.56 1.36 1.87
CA PHE A 154 -1.63 0.35 1.37
C PHE A 154 -2.06 -1.04 1.84
N ALA A 155 -3.25 -1.46 1.44
CA ALA A 155 -3.78 -2.76 1.81
C ALA A 155 -2.99 -3.91 1.14
N ALA A 156 -2.67 -4.92 1.95
CA ALA A 156 -2.10 -6.17 1.52
C ALA A 156 -2.99 -6.87 0.47
N PRO A 157 -2.43 -7.69 -0.45
CA PRO A 157 -1.01 -8.00 -0.64
C PRO A 157 -0.35 -7.18 -1.76
N ALA A 158 -1.09 -6.29 -2.42
CA ALA A 158 -0.66 -5.65 -3.67
C ALA A 158 0.11 -4.34 -3.46
N ALA A 159 -0.21 -3.59 -2.41
CA ALA A 159 0.41 -2.31 -2.09
C ALA A 159 1.17 -2.40 -0.77
N SER A 160 2.35 -1.78 -0.72
CA SER A 160 3.19 -1.77 0.46
C SER A 160 3.86 -0.43 0.63
N HIS A 161 3.91 0.01 1.88
CA HIS A 161 4.53 1.24 2.33
C HIS A 161 5.88 0.95 2.99
N HIS A 162 6.77 1.95 3.05
CA HIS A 162 8.04 1.84 3.76
C HIS A 162 8.08 2.85 4.90
N ALA A 163 8.50 2.36 6.07
CA ALA A 163 8.73 3.16 7.28
C ALA A 163 10.04 2.72 7.95
N LEU A 164 10.35 3.32 9.11
CA LEU A 164 11.55 3.03 9.88
C LEU A 164 11.19 2.49 11.26
N LEU A 165 12.00 1.55 11.74
CA LEU A 165 12.10 1.21 13.15
C LEU A 165 13.36 1.83 13.74
N LEU A 166 13.21 2.43 14.91
CA LEU A 166 14.28 2.87 15.79
C LEU A 166 14.30 1.91 16.98
N ILE A 167 15.36 1.12 17.09
CA ILE A 167 15.49 0.10 18.13
C ILE A 167 16.53 0.59 19.13
N ASP A 168 16.12 0.80 20.38
CA ASP A 168 17.04 1.06 21.49
C ASP A 168 17.64 -0.27 21.94
N GLU A 169 18.94 -0.43 21.67
CA GLU A 169 19.68 -1.63 22.06
C GLU A 169 20.01 -1.65 23.56
N GLN A 170 19.72 -0.56 24.28
CA GLN A 170 19.86 -0.51 25.75
C GLN A 170 18.64 -1.14 26.43
N PRO A 171 18.83 -1.96 27.49
CA PRO A 171 17.72 -2.46 28.30
C PRO A 171 16.99 -1.36 29.09
N PRO A 172 15.66 -1.40 29.22
CA PRO A 172 14.75 -2.30 28.52
C PRO A 172 14.67 -1.93 27.04
N HIS A 173 14.79 -2.91 26.14
CA HIS A 173 14.71 -2.68 24.70
C HIS A 173 13.39 -2.01 24.34
N LYS A 174 13.47 -0.86 23.68
CA LYS A 174 12.32 -0.11 23.19
C LYS A 174 12.36 0.01 21.69
N VAL A 175 11.20 -0.05 21.06
CA VAL A 175 11.06 0.04 19.61
C VAL A 175 10.09 1.16 19.28
N TYR A 176 10.56 2.11 18.49
CA TYR A 176 9.77 3.22 17.99
C TYR A 176 9.60 3.09 16.48
N LEU A 177 8.46 3.54 15.98
CA LEU A 177 8.18 3.61 14.55
C LEU A 177 8.25 5.07 14.10
N VAL A 178 8.98 5.32 13.01
CA VAL A 178 9.03 6.61 12.33
C VAL A 178 8.48 6.42 10.92
N ASP A 179 7.44 7.18 10.58
CA ASP A 179 6.83 7.21 9.25
C ASP A 179 6.92 8.61 8.63
N PRO A 180 7.91 8.83 7.74
CA PRO A 180 8.08 10.11 7.09
C PRO A 180 7.01 10.47 6.06
N ALA A 181 6.30 9.49 5.51
CA ALA A 181 5.25 9.77 4.53
C ALA A 181 3.98 10.31 5.20
N PHE A 182 3.72 9.89 6.43
CA PHE A 182 2.54 10.27 7.22
C PHE A 182 2.84 11.16 8.43
N HIS A 183 4.08 11.63 8.59
CA HIS A 183 4.52 12.47 9.72
C HIS A 183 4.29 11.83 11.09
N ARG A 184 4.42 10.50 11.19
CA ARG A 184 4.16 9.77 12.44
C ARG A 184 5.47 9.41 13.13
N TYR A 185 5.48 9.56 14.45
CA TYR A 185 6.54 9.08 15.33
C TYR A 185 5.91 8.67 16.66
N GLY A 186 6.22 7.47 17.15
CA GLY A 186 5.70 6.94 18.40
C GLY A 186 6.27 5.57 18.74
N GLY A 187 5.92 5.03 19.90
CA GLY A 187 6.22 3.64 20.24
C GLY A 187 5.46 2.68 19.31
N ILE A 188 6.06 1.53 18.99
CA ILE A 188 5.53 0.59 18.00
C ILE A 188 4.11 0.11 18.34
N GLU A 189 3.77 0.01 19.62
CA GLU A 189 2.47 -0.39 20.13
C GLU A 189 1.32 0.50 19.65
N GLN A 190 1.59 1.79 19.38
CA GLN A 190 0.61 2.76 18.90
C GLN A 190 0.22 2.54 17.43
N PHE A 191 0.92 1.66 16.72
CA PHE A 191 0.72 1.40 15.29
C PHE A 191 0.18 0.01 15.00
N LEU A 192 0.12 -0.89 15.99
CA LEU A 192 -0.22 -2.30 15.79
C LEU A 192 -1.66 -2.54 15.30
N ASP A 193 -2.54 -1.56 15.44
CA ASP A 193 -3.91 -1.59 14.92
C ASP A 193 -4.01 -1.26 13.43
N ARG A 194 -3.02 -0.55 12.87
CA ARG A 194 -3.05 0.01 11.50
C ARG A 194 -1.92 -0.50 10.60
N TYR A 195 -0.82 -0.93 11.19
CA TYR A 195 0.40 -1.32 10.49
C TYR A 195 0.57 -2.83 10.60
N PHE A 196 0.55 -3.48 9.45
CA PHE A 196 0.92 -4.89 9.33
C PHE A 196 2.33 -4.99 8.76
N ILE A 197 3.31 -5.40 9.58
CA ILE A 197 4.71 -5.50 9.16
C ILE A 197 4.91 -6.76 8.33
N PHE A 198 5.27 -6.61 7.06
CA PHE A 198 5.57 -7.73 6.16
C PHE A 198 7.03 -8.17 6.23
N SER A 199 7.96 -7.23 6.31
CA SER A 199 9.39 -7.51 6.33
C SER A 199 10.19 -6.38 6.95
N VAL A 200 11.36 -6.74 7.48
CA VAL A 200 12.35 -5.84 8.09
C VAL A 200 13.65 -5.96 7.29
N HIS A 201 14.32 -4.84 7.04
CA HIS A 201 15.54 -4.74 6.23
C HIS A 201 16.53 -3.78 6.85
N ASP A 202 17.83 -4.07 6.73
CA ASP A 202 18.88 -3.12 7.13
C ASP A 202 18.98 -1.94 6.15
N GLU A 203 18.70 -2.20 4.87
CA GLU A 203 18.77 -1.23 3.80
C GLU A 203 17.78 -1.61 2.68
N LEU A 204 17.17 -0.61 2.05
CA LEU A 204 16.24 -0.82 0.94
C LEU A 204 16.94 -1.29 -0.34
N PRO A 205 16.32 -2.14 -1.17
CA PRO A 205 16.96 -2.70 -2.36
C PRO A 205 17.53 -1.65 -3.33
N PHE A 206 16.84 -0.53 -3.56
CA PHE A 206 17.31 0.51 -4.46
C PHE A 206 18.51 1.29 -3.91
N MET A 207 18.74 1.26 -2.60
CA MET A 207 19.90 1.88 -1.97
C MET A 207 21.15 1.03 -2.14
N LYS A 208 21.01 -0.29 -2.07
CA LYS A 208 22.10 -1.26 -2.30
C LYS A 208 22.67 -1.15 -3.70
N THR A 209 21.81 -1.04 -4.71
CA THR A 209 22.21 -0.97 -6.12
C THR A 209 22.32 0.45 -6.67
N LYS A 210 22.01 1.46 -5.85
CA LYS A 210 21.85 2.86 -6.29
C LYS A 210 20.93 2.99 -7.52
N SER A 211 19.90 2.15 -7.57
CA SER A 211 19.00 2.10 -8.72
C SER A 211 18.17 3.37 -8.84
N ARG A 212 18.36 4.07 -9.97
CA ARG A 212 17.58 5.24 -10.34
C ARG A 212 16.19 4.92 -10.86
N GLY A 213 15.88 3.64 -11.12
CA GLY A 213 14.63 3.20 -11.73
C GLY A 213 13.68 2.49 -10.75
N ALA A 214 12.37 2.63 -10.94
CA ALA A 214 11.35 1.88 -10.21
C ALA A 214 10.76 0.79 -11.11
N LEU A 215 10.81 -0.47 -10.67
CA LEU A 215 10.24 -1.63 -11.36
C LEU A 215 8.90 -2.01 -10.71
N SER A 216 7.88 -2.29 -11.52
CA SER A 216 6.60 -2.81 -11.06
C SER A 216 6.08 -3.89 -12.00
N PRO A 217 5.39 -4.93 -11.49
CA PRO A 217 4.63 -5.85 -12.34
C PRO A 217 3.51 -5.13 -13.11
N VAL A 218 3.13 -5.67 -14.26
CA VAL A 218 1.93 -5.25 -14.97
C VAL A 218 0.70 -5.50 -14.09
N ASP A 219 -0.32 -4.67 -14.26
CA ASP A 219 -1.56 -4.66 -13.47
C ASP A 219 -1.38 -4.28 -11.99
N LYS A 220 -0.15 -3.93 -11.58
CA LYS A 220 0.13 -3.34 -10.26
C LYS A 220 0.45 -1.87 -10.38
N ALA A 221 -0.31 -1.08 -9.64
CA ALA A 221 -0.12 0.35 -9.57
C ALA A 221 1.03 0.70 -8.61
N LEU A 222 1.86 1.66 -8.99
CA LEU A 222 2.85 2.30 -8.16
C LEU A 222 2.20 3.52 -7.49
N PRO A 223 2.03 3.53 -6.16
CA PRO A 223 1.47 4.66 -5.44
C PRO A 223 2.35 5.91 -5.59
N MET A 224 1.74 7.02 -6.01
CA MET A 224 2.46 8.25 -6.32
C MET A 224 2.18 9.34 -5.29
N PHE A 225 0.93 9.65 -4.97
CA PHE A 225 0.62 10.67 -3.96
C PHE A 225 -0.79 10.51 -3.40
N ILE A 226 -1.03 11.15 -2.25
CA ILE A 226 -2.34 11.16 -1.59
C ILE A 226 -2.97 12.54 -1.70
N LYS A 227 -4.23 12.61 -2.14
CA LYS A 227 -4.99 13.86 -2.24
C LYS A 227 -6.48 13.61 -2.00
N LYS A 228 -7.12 14.43 -1.16
CA LYS A 228 -8.57 14.36 -0.88
C LYS A 228 -9.08 12.95 -0.50
N ASN A 229 -8.32 12.19 0.31
CA ASN A 229 -8.58 10.79 0.66
C ASN A 229 -8.44 9.76 -0.48
N PHE A 230 -7.86 10.14 -1.61
CA PHE A 230 -7.52 9.20 -2.69
C PHE A 230 -6.01 9.01 -2.75
N MET A 231 -5.59 7.77 -2.98
CA MET A 231 -4.26 7.44 -3.47
C MET A 231 -4.27 7.49 -4.99
N LEU A 232 -3.53 8.43 -5.57
CA LEU A 232 -3.26 8.43 -7.00
C LEU A 232 -1.99 7.63 -7.27
N SER A 233 -2.11 6.69 -8.20
CA SER A 233 -1.08 5.72 -8.54
C SER A 233 -0.88 5.68 -10.05
N PHE A 234 0.34 5.41 -10.48
CA PHE A 234 0.67 5.18 -11.88
C PHE A 234 0.71 3.68 -12.15
N SER A 235 0.11 3.20 -13.24
CA SER A 235 0.09 1.78 -13.57
C SER A 235 0.25 1.56 -15.05
N VAL A 236 0.88 0.43 -15.42
CA VAL A 236 0.77 -0.16 -16.75
C VAL A 236 -0.04 -1.45 -16.65
N GLN A 237 -1.06 -1.56 -17.49
CA GLN A 237 -2.06 -2.62 -17.46
C GLN A 237 -2.04 -3.44 -18.75
N SER A 238 -2.43 -4.70 -18.64
CA SER A 238 -2.75 -5.55 -19.77
C SER A 238 -4.13 -5.19 -20.35
N ILE A 239 -4.31 -5.39 -21.66
CA ILE A 239 -5.60 -5.23 -22.34
C ILE A 239 -6.16 -6.62 -22.61
N ASN A 240 -7.35 -6.92 -22.06
CA ASN A 240 -7.99 -8.23 -22.18
C ASN A 240 -7.07 -9.40 -21.74
N GLY A 241 -6.21 -9.16 -20.74
CA GLY A 241 -5.21 -10.11 -20.22
C GLY A 241 -3.92 -10.22 -21.06
N ILE A 242 -3.88 -9.60 -22.24
CA ILE A 242 -2.75 -9.60 -23.16
C ILE A 242 -1.85 -8.39 -22.86
N PHE A 243 -0.54 -8.64 -22.77
CA PHE A 243 0.47 -7.59 -22.57
C PHE A 243 1.58 -7.76 -23.60
N ASP A 244 1.50 -7.01 -24.69
CA ASP A 244 2.46 -7.02 -25.80
C ASP A 244 2.57 -5.64 -26.46
N ARG A 245 3.34 -5.53 -27.54
CA ARG A 245 3.61 -4.25 -28.24
C ARG A 245 2.35 -3.58 -28.82
N ASN A 246 1.25 -4.31 -28.95
CA ASN A 246 -0.01 -3.87 -29.53
C ASN A 246 -1.15 -3.83 -28.50
N ASN A 247 -0.92 -4.35 -27.29
CA ASN A 247 -1.94 -4.53 -26.25
C ASN A 247 -1.36 -4.13 -24.89
N TYR A 248 -1.50 -2.87 -24.50
CA TYR A 248 -1.17 -2.37 -23.17
C TYR A 248 -1.82 -1.01 -22.91
N ALA A 249 -1.94 -0.62 -21.64
CA ALA A 249 -2.34 0.73 -21.25
C ALA A 249 -1.42 1.29 -20.18
N ALA A 250 -1.22 2.61 -20.18
CA ALA A 250 -0.69 3.34 -19.04
C ALA A 250 -1.80 4.22 -18.47
N ALA A 251 -1.95 4.23 -17.14
CA ALA A 251 -3.06 4.91 -16.49
C ALA A 251 -2.65 5.57 -15.18
N TRP A 252 -3.30 6.71 -14.92
CA TRP A 252 -3.42 7.30 -13.59
C TRP A 252 -4.66 6.72 -12.93
N ILE A 253 -4.47 5.99 -11.84
CA ILE A 253 -5.53 5.30 -11.10
C ILE A 253 -5.71 6.01 -9.76
N ALA A 254 -6.95 6.36 -9.42
CA ALA A 254 -7.31 6.84 -8.10
C ALA A 254 -8.03 5.75 -7.31
N THR A 255 -7.53 5.46 -6.12
CA THR A 255 -8.14 4.54 -5.17
C THR A 255 -8.53 5.32 -3.92
N GLU A 256 -9.81 5.31 -3.57
CA GLU A 256 -10.31 5.95 -2.34
C GLU A 256 -9.79 5.20 -1.11
N ARG A 257 -9.52 5.93 -0.02
CA ARG A 257 -9.14 5.38 1.28
C ARG A 257 -10.09 4.25 1.72
N GLY A 258 -9.53 3.13 2.16
CA GLY A 258 -10.30 1.95 2.59
C GLY A 258 -10.99 1.18 1.46
N LYS A 259 -10.77 1.54 0.19
CA LYS A 259 -11.22 0.76 -0.98
C LYS A 259 -10.06 -0.04 -1.58
N PHE A 260 -10.42 -1.13 -2.27
CA PHE A 260 -9.46 -2.04 -2.89
C PHE A 260 -9.35 -1.88 -4.41
N ALA A 261 -10.39 -1.35 -5.04
CA ALA A 261 -10.43 -1.13 -6.48
C ALA A 261 -10.30 0.36 -6.79
N GLY A 262 -9.33 0.70 -7.64
CA GLY A 262 -9.17 2.05 -8.15
C GLY A 262 -9.94 2.26 -9.45
N ARG A 263 -10.15 3.52 -9.80
CA ARG A 263 -10.72 3.95 -11.08
C ARG A 263 -9.68 4.75 -11.86
N SER A 264 -9.64 4.56 -13.17
CA SER A 264 -8.78 5.35 -14.04
C SER A 264 -9.27 6.80 -14.06
N VAL A 265 -8.41 7.73 -13.66
CA VAL A 265 -8.60 9.17 -13.85
C VAL A 265 -8.30 9.54 -15.29
N LEU A 266 -7.24 8.95 -15.84
CA LEU A 266 -6.78 9.10 -17.21
C LEU A 266 -6.10 7.80 -17.65
N ILE A 267 -6.32 7.42 -18.90
CA ILE A 267 -5.72 6.24 -19.51
C ILE A 267 -5.31 6.55 -20.96
N VAL A 268 -4.12 6.09 -21.34
CA VAL A 268 -3.70 5.96 -22.74
C VAL A 268 -3.51 4.48 -22.99
N SER A 269 -4.24 3.92 -23.96
CA SER A 269 -4.19 2.51 -24.29
C SER A 269 -3.81 2.29 -25.74
N LYS A 270 -3.19 1.15 -26.00
CA LYS A 270 -3.00 0.58 -27.33
C LYS A 270 -3.68 -0.78 -27.34
N GLU A 271 -4.69 -0.93 -28.18
CA GLU A 271 -5.49 -2.15 -28.33
C GLU A 271 -5.45 -2.57 -29.79
N ASN A 272 -4.94 -3.78 -30.08
CA ASN A 272 -4.71 -4.26 -31.44
C ASN A 272 -3.93 -3.27 -32.33
N GLY A 273 -3.01 -2.50 -31.74
CA GLY A 273 -2.23 -1.50 -32.46
C GLY A 273 -2.83 -0.09 -32.47
N GLU A 274 -4.12 0.06 -32.20
CA GLU A 274 -4.80 1.36 -32.20
C GLU A 274 -4.63 2.07 -30.86
N VAL A 275 -4.22 3.33 -30.90
CA VAL A 275 -4.04 4.15 -29.69
C VAL A 275 -5.33 4.90 -29.37
N ARG A 276 -5.78 4.80 -28.11
CA ARG A 276 -6.96 5.51 -27.59
C ARG A 276 -6.59 6.23 -26.30
N ILE A 277 -7.23 7.38 -26.07
CA ILE A 277 -7.11 8.14 -24.83
C ILE A 277 -8.50 8.23 -24.23
N GLY A 278 -8.61 7.90 -22.95
CA GLY A 278 -9.86 8.00 -22.19
C GLY A 278 -9.61 8.64 -20.83
N ASP A 279 -10.61 9.29 -20.28
CA ASP A 279 -10.55 9.94 -18.98
C ASP A 279 -11.90 9.90 -18.26
N ASP A 280 -11.85 10.11 -16.95
CA ASP A 280 -13.03 10.30 -16.10
C ASP A 280 -13.13 11.79 -15.74
N PRO A 281 -13.93 12.59 -16.46
CA PRO A 281 -13.98 14.04 -16.30
C PRO A 281 -14.54 14.47 -14.93
N ASP A 282 -15.37 13.65 -14.28
CA ASP A 282 -15.92 13.97 -12.97
C ASP A 282 -14.90 13.71 -11.87
N LEU A 283 -14.25 12.53 -11.92
CA LEU A 283 -13.22 12.18 -10.95
C LEU A 283 -11.98 13.08 -11.08
N SER A 284 -11.56 13.40 -12.30
CA SER A 284 -10.44 14.31 -12.55
C SER A 284 -10.71 15.72 -12.02
N ARG A 285 -11.88 16.32 -12.31
CA ARG A 285 -12.26 17.64 -11.77
C ARG A 285 -12.40 17.64 -10.25
N PHE A 286 -12.85 16.53 -9.67
CA PHE A 286 -12.92 16.38 -8.23
C PHE A 286 -11.52 16.35 -7.59
N LEU A 287 -10.57 15.61 -8.17
CA LEU A 287 -9.25 15.38 -7.57
C LEU A 287 -8.20 16.45 -7.92
N LEU A 288 -8.26 16.99 -9.13
CA LEU A 288 -7.20 17.78 -9.75
C LEU A 288 -7.73 19.14 -10.21
N SER A 289 -6.90 20.16 -10.10
CA SER A 289 -7.12 21.41 -10.82
C SER A 289 -6.94 21.19 -12.33
N ALA A 290 -7.50 22.08 -13.16
CA ALA A 290 -7.36 22.01 -14.60
C ALA A 290 -5.89 21.98 -15.06
N LYS A 291 -5.02 22.74 -14.38
CA LYS A 291 -3.59 22.77 -14.64
C LYS A 291 -2.92 21.42 -14.32
N GLU A 292 -3.15 20.88 -13.11
CA GLU A 292 -2.59 19.58 -12.71
C GLU A 292 -3.07 18.45 -13.62
N TYR A 293 -4.34 18.47 -14.03
CA TYR A 293 -4.87 17.50 -14.98
C TYR A 293 -4.17 17.60 -16.34
N GLY A 294 -4.01 18.81 -16.89
CA GLY A 294 -3.32 19.03 -18.15
C GLY A 294 -1.87 18.51 -18.11
N GLU A 295 -1.13 18.89 -17.08
CA GLU A 295 0.26 18.44 -16.87
C GLU A 295 0.35 16.90 -16.75
N LEU A 296 -0.56 16.28 -15.99
CA LEU A 296 -0.59 14.83 -15.84
C LEU A 296 -0.95 14.10 -17.14
N LYS A 297 -1.83 14.71 -17.95
CA LYS A 297 -2.23 14.17 -19.24
C LYS A 297 -1.11 14.22 -20.24
N ASP A 298 -0.48 15.37 -20.39
CA ASP A 298 0.66 15.54 -21.30
C ASP A 298 1.80 14.61 -20.89
N ARG A 299 2.05 14.47 -19.58
CA ARG A 299 3.07 13.56 -19.09
C ARG A 299 2.75 12.10 -19.37
N LEU A 300 1.50 11.67 -19.18
CA LEU A 300 1.10 10.30 -19.47
C LEU A 300 1.25 9.98 -20.95
N VAL A 301 0.80 10.88 -21.83
CA VAL A 301 0.95 10.74 -23.28
C VAL A 301 2.43 10.66 -23.65
N GLN A 302 3.27 11.54 -23.10
CA GLN A 302 4.70 11.53 -23.35
C GLN A 302 5.36 10.21 -22.94
N LEU A 303 5.09 9.73 -21.71
CA LEU A 303 5.61 8.45 -21.22
C LEU A 303 5.14 7.29 -22.10
N PHE A 304 3.88 7.31 -22.53
CA PHE A 304 3.30 6.27 -23.37
C PHE A 304 3.92 6.24 -24.77
N SER A 305 4.06 7.40 -25.42
CA SER A 305 4.60 7.54 -26.77
C SER A 305 6.10 7.24 -26.84
N SER A 306 6.84 7.49 -25.75
CA SER A 306 8.26 7.17 -25.63
C SER A 306 8.53 5.79 -25.01
N ALA A 307 7.49 4.98 -24.80
CA ALA A 307 7.63 3.67 -24.17
C ALA A 307 8.41 2.73 -25.10
N GLU A 308 9.64 2.40 -24.71
CA GLU A 308 10.50 1.51 -25.49
C GLU A 308 10.36 0.06 -25.00
N PRO A 309 10.18 -0.92 -25.90
CA PRO A 309 10.39 -2.32 -25.58
C PRO A 309 11.86 -2.52 -25.19
N ARG A 310 12.14 -2.94 -23.96
CA ARG A 310 13.52 -3.22 -23.51
C ARG A 310 13.60 -4.57 -22.82
N PRO A 311 14.69 -5.35 -23.03
CA PRO A 311 14.96 -6.49 -22.18
C PRO A 311 15.14 -6.01 -20.74
N LEU A 312 14.72 -6.82 -19.77
CA LEU A 312 14.98 -6.52 -18.38
C LEU A 312 16.50 -6.63 -18.14
N ILE A 313 17.17 -5.49 -17.93
CA ILE A 313 18.56 -5.47 -17.50
C ILE A 313 18.56 -5.72 -15.99
N PRO A 314 19.20 -6.79 -15.48
CA PRO A 314 19.24 -7.04 -14.05
C PRO A 314 19.84 -5.84 -13.32
N ALA A 315 19.26 -5.45 -12.19
CA ALA A 315 19.63 -4.28 -11.39
C ALA A 315 21.08 -4.28 -10.83
N ASN A 316 21.91 -5.25 -11.22
CA ASN A 316 23.28 -5.47 -10.75
C ASN A 316 24.36 -5.26 -11.83
N GLN A 317 24.02 -4.71 -13.01
CA GLN A 317 25.02 -4.30 -13.99
C GLN A 317 25.24 -2.77 -13.89
N PRO A 318 26.48 -2.32 -13.60
CA PRO A 318 26.81 -0.92 -13.38
C PRO A 318 26.60 -0.04 -14.62
#